data_AF-A6GGS8-F1
#
_entry.id   AF-A6GGS8-F1
#
_cell.length_a   1.000
_cell.length_b   1.000
_cell.length_c   1.000
_cell.angle_alpha   90.00
_cell.angle_beta   90.00
_cell.angle_gamma   90.00
#
_symmetry.space_group_name_H-M   'P 1'
#
loop_
_entity.id
_entity.type
_entity.pdbx_description
1 polymer ?
#
loop_
_entity_poly.entity_id
_entity_poly.type
_entity_poly.pdbx_seq_one_letter_code
_entity_poly.pdbx_strand_id
1 'polypeptide(L)'
;MDIDLDAFMDFDPTHVCHVCERTYELVSPNGLDPNNVVHPTICPDCGAPRRESGGAPRSDNAALVVYRLYGADAATPTGFDYSPLCFVAGSTRSAEESDLWIDAAASVDVEAKAEVRLGVSAKVLGADDEGLRAQAEPLAAMVRDARSGALLRRLEELRAQLRALHESEREHYLELQRRRSQRT
;
A
#
# COMPACT_ATOMS: atom_id res chain seq x y z
N MET A 1 17.37 22.08 23.45
CA MET A 1 16.26 21.12 23.30
C MET A 1 16.93 19.85 22.84
N ASP A 2 17.33 19.02 23.80
CA ASP A 2 17.98 17.75 23.51
C ASP A 2 16.91 16.82 22.92
N ILE A 3 17.13 16.43 21.66
CA ILE A 3 16.36 15.37 21.03
C ILE A 3 16.88 14.09 21.67
N ASP A 4 16.04 13.44 22.47
CA ASP A 4 16.30 12.11 22.99
C ASP A 4 16.34 11.14 21.80
N LEU A 5 17.56 10.83 21.35
CA LEU A 5 17.80 9.92 20.23
C LEU A 5 17.46 8.47 20.59
N ASP A 6 17.38 8.14 21.88
CA ASP A 6 16.98 6.79 22.32
C ASP A 6 15.48 6.55 22.05
N ALA A 7 14.66 7.61 22.02
CA ALA A 7 13.24 7.53 21.62
C ALA A 7 13.03 7.34 20.10
N PHE A 8 14.07 7.48 19.28
CA PHE A 8 14.00 7.27 17.82
C PHE A 8 14.33 5.82 17.40
N MET A 9 14.67 4.95 18.36
CA MET A 9 15.29 3.65 18.11
C MET A 9 14.56 2.43 18.69
N ASP A 10 13.23 2.52 18.90
CA ASP A 10 12.39 1.32 19.10
C ASP A 10 12.20 0.59 17.77
N PHE A 11 13.29 0.05 17.23
CA PHE A 11 13.24 -0.94 16.18
C PHE A 11 12.72 -2.23 16.80
N ASP A 12 11.44 -2.53 16.57
CA ASP A 12 10.90 -3.87 16.85
C ASP A 12 11.49 -4.83 15.81
N PRO A 13 12.40 -5.74 16.21
CA PRO A 13 13.02 -6.68 15.28
C PRO A 13 12.06 -7.81 14.92
N THR A 14 10.79 -7.73 15.31
CA THR A 14 9.82 -8.78 15.07
C THR A 14 8.80 -8.39 14.02
N HIS A 15 8.30 -9.41 13.32
CA HIS A 15 7.26 -9.27 12.32
C HIS A 15 6.19 -10.33 12.53
N VAL A 16 4.93 -9.90 12.49
CA VAL A 16 3.77 -10.81 12.58
C VAL A 16 3.29 -11.15 11.18
N CYS A 17 3.32 -12.44 10.83
CA CYS A 17 2.82 -12.91 9.56
C CYS A 17 1.32 -12.61 9.40
N HIS A 18 0.94 -11.97 8.29
CA HIS A 18 -0.45 -11.65 7.98
C HIS A 18 -1.35 -12.88 7.70
N VAL A 19 -0.76 -14.04 7.41
CA VAL A 19 -1.48 -15.29 7.15
C VAL A 19 -1.57 -16.17 8.39
N CYS A 20 -0.42 -16.54 8.96
CA CYS A 20 -0.36 -17.54 10.03
C CYS A 20 -0.22 -16.94 11.43
N GLU A 21 -0.19 -15.60 11.52
CA GLU A 21 -0.11 -14.82 12.78
C GLU A 21 1.13 -15.12 13.63
N ARG A 22 2.06 -15.92 13.12
CA ARG A 22 3.33 -16.19 13.79
C ARG A 22 4.23 -14.98 13.73
N THR A 23 4.73 -14.62 14.90
CA THR A 23 5.82 -13.66 15.07
C THR A 23 7.15 -14.32 14.70
N TYR A 24 7.95 -13.66 13.88
CA TYR A 24 9.30 -14.08 13.53
C TYR A 24 10.27 -12.89 13.53
N GLU A 25 11.54 -13.18 13.80
CA GLU A 25 12.59 -12.16 13.87
C GLU A 25 13.05 -11.72 12.47
N LEU A 26 13.30 -10.43 12.34
CA LEU A 26 13.95 -9.78 11.22
C LEU A 26 15.46 -9.84 11.47
N VAL A 27 16.18 -10.62 10.67
CA VAL A 27 17.62 -10.84 10.89
C VAL A 27 18.42 -9.74 10.18
N SER A 28 19.21 -8.97 10.93
CA SER A 28 20.31 -8.19 10.34
C SER A 28 21.51 -9.11 10.09
N PRO A 29 21.98 -9.29 8.84
CA PRO A 29 23.13 -10.15 8.55
C PRO A 29 24.41 -9.73 9.27
N ASN A 30 24.49 -8.46 9.69
CA ASN A 30 25.66 -7.87 10.33
C ASN A 30 25.46 -7.61 11.84
N GLY A 31 24.34 -8.08 12.41
CA GLY A 31 24.12 -8.20 13.85
C GLY A 31 23.97 -6.91 14.67
N LEU A 32 24.23 -5.71 14.12
CA LEU A 32 24.31 -4.47 14.92
C LEU A 32 23.84 -3.18 14.22
N ASP A 33 23.43 -3.23 12.95
CA ASP A 33 22.95 -2.02 12.26
C ASP A 33 21.42 -2.07 12.07
N PRO A 34 20.64 -1.28 12.85
CA PRO A 34 19.19 -1.19 12.68
C PRO A 34 18.79 -0.60 11.31
N ASN A 35 19.72 0.01 10.57
CA ASN A 35 19.48 0.51 9.20
C ASN A 35 19.80 -0.53 8.12
N ASN A 36 20.33 -1.71 8.49
CA ASN A 36 20.78 -2.73 7.55
C ASN A 36 20.20 -4.10 7.92
N VAL A 37 18.89 -4.13 8.06
CA VAL A 37 18.10 -5.32 8.36
C VAL A 37 17.75 -5.99 7.03
N VAL A 38 18.19 -7.24 6.84
CA VAL A 38 17.72 -8.04 5.72
C VAL A 38 16.40 -8.65 6.15
N HIS A 39 15.34 -7.95 5.79
CA HIS A 39 14.01 -8.40 6.09
C HIS A 39 13.69 -9.64 5.23
N PRO A 40 13.39 -10.81 5.84
CA PRO A 40 12.86 -11.93 5.07
C PRO A 40 11.66 -11.46 4.24
N THR A 41 11.70 -11.78 2.94
CA THR A 41 10.64 -11.41 1.98
C THR A 41 9.41 -12.30 2.11
N ILE A 42 9.52 -13.41 2.84
CA ILE A 42 8.46 -14.38 3.10
C ILE A 42 8.47 -14.83 4.57
N CYS A 43 7.31 -15.23 5.10
CA CYS A 43 7.18 -15.87 6.39
C CYS A 43 7.89 -17.25 6.38
N PRO A 44 8.75 -17.55 7.37
CA PRO A 44 9.48 -18.82 7.41
C PRO A 44 8.58 -20.04 7.56
N ASP A 45 7.39 -19.89 8.15
CA ASP A 45 6.49 -21.00 8.43
C ASP A 45 5.56 -21.33 7.26
N CYS A 46 4.72 -20.36 6.88
CA CYS A 46 3.72 -20.57 5.82
C CYS A 46 4.22 -20.17 4.42
N GLY A 47 5.32 -19.42 4.31
CA GLY A 47 5.84 -18.93 3.03
C GLY A 47 5.10 -17.73 2.45
N ALA A 48 4.14 -17.14 3.17
CA ALA A 48 3.42 -15.94 2.73
C ALA A 48 4.37 -14.74 2.56
N PRO A 49 4.16 -13.86 1.56
CA PRO A 49 5.00 -12.67 1.39
C PRO A 49 4.92 -11.76 2.62
N ARG A 50 6.03 -11.10 2.94
CA ARG A 50 6.02 -10.06 3.97
C ARG A 50 5.17 -8.89 3.48
N ARG A 51 4.30 -8.39 4.35
CA ARG A 51 3.56 -7.15 4.14
C ARG A 51 3.88 -6.20 5.26
N GLU A 52 4.23 -4.98 4.93
CA GLU A 52 4.47 -3.98 5.97
C GLU A 52 3.13 -3.55 6.54
N SER A 53 3.04 -3.48 7.87
CA SER A 53 1.96 -2.78 8.53
C SER A 53 2.12 -1.31 8.20
N GLY A 54 1.48 -0.85 7.12
CA GLY A 54 1.46 0.58 6.77
C GLY A 54 0.80 1.46 7.83
N GLY A 55 0.19 0.85 8.85
CA GLY A 55 -0.61 1.52 9.86
C GLY A 55 -1.89 2.09 9.26
N ALA A 56 -2.60 2.90 10.05
CA ALA A 56 -3.71 3.67 9.53
C ALA A 56 -3.19 4.62 8.42
N PRO A 57 -3.85 4.65 7.25
CA PRO A 57 -3.42 5.48 6.14
C PRO A 57 -3.45 6.97 6.54
N ARG A 58 -2.35 7.68 6.28
CA ARG A 58 -2.37 9.15 6.27
C ARG A 58 -3.17 9.62 5.05
N SER A 59 -3.73 10.84 5.11
CA SER A 59 -4.57 11.36 4.02
C SER A 59 -3.84 11.40 2.66
N ASP A 60 -2.52 11.62 2.66
CA ASP A 60 -1.70 11.56 1.44
C ASP A 60 -1.58 10.14 0.87
N ASN A 61 -1.45 9.12 1.72
CA ASN A 61 -1.41 7.72 1.31
C ASN A 61 -2.79 7.25 0.81
N ALA A 62 -3.87 7.73 1.41
CA ALA A 62 -5.22 7.47 0.95
C ALA A 62 -5.48 8.07 -0.45
N ALA A 63 -4.98 9.29 -0.70
CA ALA A 63 -5.07 9.91 -2.02
C ALA A 63 -4.33 9.12 -3.11
N LEU A 64 -3.23 8.44 -2.77
CA LEU A 64 -2.49 7.56 -3.70
C LEU A 64 -3.33 6.40 -4.23
N VAL A 65 -4.29 5.89 -3.44
CA VAL A 65 -5.26 4.87 -3.90
C VAL A 65 -6.14 5.45 -5.01
N VAL A 66 -6.67 6.66 -4.78
CA VAL A 66 -7.52 7.34 -5.75
C VAL A 66 -6.73 7.67 -7.02
N TYR A 67 -5.51 8.21 -6.92
CA TYR A 67 -4.71 8.49 -8.11
C TYR A 67 -4.42 7.23 -8.93
N ARG A 68 -4.15 6.08 -8.28
CA ARG A 68 -3.92 4.80 -8.97
C ARG A 68 -5.15 4.29 -9.71
N LEU A 69 -6.35 4.48 -9.17
CA LEU A 69 -7.60 4.12 -9.86
C LEU A 69 -7.78 4.85 -11.20
N TYR A 70 -7.14 6.01 -11.37
CA TYR A 70 -7.23 6.84 -12.58
C TYR A 70 -5.92 6.90 -13.36
N GLY A 71 -4.84 6.25 -12.91
CA GLY A 71 -3.52 6.34 -13.55
C GLY A 71 -2.85 7.72 -13.39
N ALA A 72 -3.23 8.50 -12.38
CA ALA A 72 -2.72 9.85 -12.11
C ALA A 72 -1.51 9.87 -11.15
N ASP A 73 -0.85 8.72 -10.93
CA ASP A 73 0.36 8.67 -10.11
C ASP A 73 1.64 8.93 -10.92
N ALA A 74 1.84 10.21 -11.26
CA ALA A 74 3.08 10.77 -11.81
C ALA A 74 4.41 10.49 -11.05
N ALA A 75 4.37 9.98 -9.81
CA ALA A 75 5.58 9.76 -8.99
C ALA A 75 6.02 8.29 -8.97
N THR A 76 5.23 7.37 -9.54
CA THR A 76 5.63 5.98 -9.67
C THR A 76 6.69 5.87 -10.77
N PRO A 77 7.93 5.43 -10.46
CA PRO A 77 8.90 5.15 -11.50
C PRO A 77 8.28 4.15 -12.48
N THR A 78 8.30 4.48 -13.76
CA THR A 78 7.86 3.59 -14.84
C THR A 78 8.63 2.27 -14.72
N GLY A 79 7.96 1.19 -14.34
CA GLY A 79 8.59 -0.13 -14.17
C GLY A 79 7.93 -1.04 -13.16
N PHE A 80 7.19 -0.49 -12.19
CA PHE A 80 6.36 -1.29 -11.28
C PHE A 80 4.89 -1.02 -11.52
N ASP A 81 4.19 -2.02 -12.08
CA ASP A 81 2.72 -2.00 -12.21
C ASP A 81 2.08 -2.22 -10.84
N TYR A 82 2.05 -1.16 -10.03
CA TYR A 82 1.28 -1.15 -8.79
C TYR A 82 -0.14 -0.70 -9.09
N SER A 83 -0.93 -1.63 -9.62
CA SER A 83 -2.39 -1.53 -9.62
C SER A 83 -2.88 -1.12 -8.22
N PRO A 84 -4.03 -0.42 -8.10
CA PRO A 84 -4.57 -0.02 -6.78
C PRO A 84 -4.77 -1.23 -5.86
N LEU A 85 -5.09 -2.40 -6.41
CA LEU A 85 -5.19 -3.67 -5.67
C LEU A 85 -3.83 -4.07 -5.08
N CYS A 86 -2.78 -4.14 -5.91
CA CYS A 86 -1.43 -4.50 -5.45
C CYS A 86 -0.89 -3.51 -4.42
N PHE A 87 -1.17 -2.22 -4.60
CA PHE A 87 -0.72 -1.17 -3.68
C PHE A 87 -1.36 -1.31 -2.30
N VAL A 88 -2.69 -1.44 -2.22
CA VAL A 88 -3.38 -1.58 -0.94
C VAL A 88 -3.09 -2.94 -0.30
N ALA A 89 -3.10 -4.02 -1.08
CA ALA A 89 -2.77 -5.36 -0.57
C ALA A 89 -1.33 -5.42 -0.03
N GLY A 90 -0.36 -4.84 -0.73
CA GLY A 90 1.03 -4.78 -0.27
C GLY A 90 1.23 -3.95 1.00
N SER A 91 0.32 -3.02 1.27
CA SER A 91 0.38 -2.09 2.42
C SER A 91 -0.47 -2.53 3.62
N THR A 92 -1.19 -3.65 3.52
CA THR A 92 -2.16 -4.08 4.53
C THR A 92 -2.05 -5.58 4.81
N ARG A 93 -2.19 -5.93 6.09
CA ARG A 93 -2.10 -7.31 6.58
C ARG A 93 -3.45 -8.02 6.66
N SER A 94 -4.55 -7.27 6.61
CA SER A 94 -5.88 -7.88 6.69
C SER A 94 -6.89 -7.14 5.83
N ALA A 95 -8.04 -7.80 5.65
CA ALA A 95 -9.21 -7.21 5.02
C ALA A 95 -9.67 -5.95 5.76
N GLU A 96 -9.63 -5.95 7.09
CA GLU A 96 -10.00 -4.80 7.92
C GLU A 96 -9.03 -3.64 7.74
N GLU A 97 -7.72 -3.90 7.70
CA GLU A 97 -6.74 -2.86 7.37
C GLU A 97 -6.99 -2.31 5.96
N SER A 98 -7.27 -3.17 4.97
CA SER A 98 -7.70 -2.74 3.63
C SER A 98 -8.96 -1.88 3.64
N ASP A 99 -9.97 -2.24 4.43
CA ASP A 99 -11.21 -1.46 4.55
C ASP A 99 -10.92 -0.04 5.05
N LEU A 100 -10.03 0.12 6.04
CA LEU A 100 -9.58 1.42 6.54
C LEU A 100 -8.90 2.26 5.46
N TRP A 101 -8.11 1.63 4.58
CA TRP A 101 -7.53 2.30 3.40
C TRP A 101 -8.58 2.76 2.41
N ILE A 102 -9.61 1.95 2.18
CA ILE A 102 -10.72 2.32 1.30
C ILE A 102 -11.58 3.45 1.91
N ASP A 103 -11.88 3.38 3.22
CA ASP A 103 -12.63 4.43 3.92
C ASP A 103 -11.87 5.75 3.91
N ALA A 104 -10.55 5.71 4.18
CA ALA A 104 -9.70 6.88 4.10
C ALA A 104 -9.70 7.46 2.68
N ALA A 105 -9.58 6.62 1.65
CA ALA A 105 -9.63 7.04 0.24
C ALA A 105 -10.99 7.68 -0.13
N ALA A 106 -12.10 7.14 0.40
CA ALA A 106 -13.44 7.70 0.22
C ALA A 106 -13.62 9.07 0.90
N SER A 107 -12.85 9.34 1.96
CA SER A 107 -12.88 10.62 2.69
C SER A 107 -11.99 11.71 2.09
N VAL A 108 -11.21 11.39 1.04
CA VAL A 108 -10.28 12.35 0.43
C VAL A 108 -11.04 13.51 -0.21
N ASP A 109 -10.59 14.73 0.04
CA ASP A 109 -10.97 15.90 -0.77
C ASP A 109 -10.31 15.79 -2.15
N VAL A 110 -11.03 15.15 -3.07
CA VAL A 110 -10.56 14.84 -4.42
C VAL A 110 -10.25 16.10 -5.23
N GLU A 111 -10.98 17.19 -5.00
CA GLU A 111 -10.80 18.45 -5.72
C GLU A 111 -9.50 19.13 -5.29
N ALA A 112 -9.30 19.29 -3.98
CA ALA A 112 -8.06 19.85 -3.44
C ALA A 112 -6.85 18.98 -3.81
N LYS A 113 -7.01 17.65 -3.77
CA LYS A 113 -5.94 16.71 -4.15
C LYS A 113 -5.61 16.75 -5.65
N ALA A 114 -6.60 16.90 -6.53
CA ALA A 114 -6.36 17.06 -7.97
C ALA A 114 -5.52 18.32 -8.27
N GLU A 115 -5.84 19.44 -7.63
CA GLU A 115 -5.10 20.69 -7.81
C GLU A 115 -3.64 20.56 -7.35
N VAL A 116 -3.44 20.03 -6.13
CA VAL A 116 -2.10 19.76 -5.61
C VAL A 116 -1.33 18.84 -6.56
N ARG A 117 -1.98 17.80 -7.09
CA ARG A 117 -1.33 16.82 -7.96
C ARG A 117 -0.90 17.41 -9.30
N LEU A 118 -1.73 18.24 -9.91
CA LEU A 118 -1.36 18.99 -11.12
C LEU A 118 -0.12 19.87 -10.86
N GLY A 119 -0.09 20.57 -9.73
CA GLY A 119 1.05 21.40 -9.33
C GLY A 119 2.34 20.59 -9.12
N VAL A 120 2.24 19.36 -8.60
CA VAL A 120 3.38 18.44 -8.48
C VAL A 120 3.83 17.95 -9.85
N SER A 121 2.91 17.50 -10.71
CA SER A 121 3.22 17.03 -12.06
C SER A 121 3.94 18.11 -12.88
N ALA A 122 3.53 19.37 -12.79
CA ALA A 122 4.18 20.50 -13.45
C ALA A 122 5.63 20.70 -13.03
N LYS A 123 5.95 20.40 -11.77
CA LYS A 123 7.32 20.49 -11.22
C LYS A 123 8.17 19.28 -11.57
N VAL A 124 7.58 18.08 -11.60
CA VAL A 124 8.30 16.80 -11.77
C VAL A 124 8.56 16.48 -13.23
N LEU A 125 7.56 16.63 -14.10
CA LEU A 125 7.67 16.27 -15.52
C LEU A 125 8.35 17.35 -16.37
N GLY A 126 8.64 18.51 -15.77
CA GLY A 126 8.90 19.73 -16.52
C GLY A 126 7.59 20.28 -17.09
N ALA A 127 7.55 21.58 -17.34
CA ALA A 127 6.35 22.22 -17.91
C ALA A 127 6.17 21.89 -19.41
N ASP A 128 6.46 20.66 -19.84
CA ASP A 128 6.05 20.23 -21.17
C ASP A 128 4.53 20.07 -21.19
N ASP A 129 3.91 20.64 -22.22
CA ASP A 129 2.45 20.69 -22.32
C ASP A 129 1.85 19.28 -22.48
N GLU A 130 2.62 18.32 -23.00
CA GLU A 130 2.15 16.97 -23.29
C GLU A 130 2.05 16.10 -22.04
N GLY A 131 3.07 16.09 -21.18
CA GLY A 131 3.08 15.36 -19.92
C GLY A 131 2.08 15.95 -18.92
N LEU A 132 1.92 17.28 -18.91
CA LEU A 132 0.88 17.94 -18.11
C LEU A 132 -0.53 17.60 -18.60
N ARG A 133 -0.77 17.61 -19.92
CA ARG A 133 -2.06 17.23 -20.49
C ARG A 133 -2.39 15.75 -20.24
N ALA A 134 -1.38 14.88 -20.30
CA ALA A 134 -1.53 13.46 -20.01
C ALA A 134 -1.95 13.20 -18.55
N GLN A 135 -1.59 14.08 -17.61
CA GLN A 135 -2.02 14.01 -16.21
C GLN A 135 -3.36 14.72 -15.95
N ALA A 136 -3.69 15.77 -16.72
CA ALA A 136 -4.90 16.56 -16.52
C ALA A 136 -6.20 15.79 -16.78
N GLU A 137 -6.27 14.99 -17.85
CA GLU A 137 -7.49 14.24 -18.17
C GLU A 137 -7.84 13.18 -17.10
N PRO A 138 -6.89 12.35 -16.63
CA PRO A 138 -7.11 11.47 -15.46
C PRO A 138 -7.65 12.18 -14.23
N LEU A 139 -7.07 13.33 -13.88
CA LEU A 139 -7.48 14.10 -12.69
C LEU A 139 -8.86 14.74 -12.88
N ALA A 140 -9.20 15.20 -14.08
CA ALA A 140 -10.53 15.70 -14.40
C ALA A 140 -11.59 14.57 -14.35
N ALA A 141 -11.25 13.38 -14.83
CA ALA A 141 -12.11 12.20 -14.72
C ALA A 141 -12.34 11.80 -13.24
N MET A 142 -11.27 11.83 -12.44
CA MET A 142 -11.33 11.57 -11.00
C MET A 142 -12.32 12.51 -10.28
N VAL A 143 -12.25 13.83 -10.53
CA VAL A 143 -13.17 14.82 -9.93
C VAL A 143 -14.61 14.59 -10.40
N ARG A 144 -14.82 14.29 -11.68
CA ARG A 144 -16.14 14.00 -12.26
C ARG A 144 -16.79 12.76 -11.63
N ASP A 145 -16.00 11.72 -11.41
CA ASP A 145 -16.45 10.47 -10.81
C ASP A 145 -16.71 10.61 -9.31
N ALA A 146 -15.95 11.44 -8.61
CA ALA A 146 -16.23 11.80 -7.22
C ALA A 146 -17.60 12.48 -7.09
N ARG A 147 -17.89 13.48 -7.94
CA ARG A 147 -19.17 14.22 -7.94
C ARG A 147 -20.38 13.36 -8.31
N SER A 148 -20.19 12.34 -9.16
CA SER A 148 -21.26 11.44 -9.58
C SER A 148 -21.42 10.19 -8.70
N GLY A 149 -20.58 10.04 -7.66
CA GLY A 149 -20.52 8.85 -6.82
C GLY A 149 -19.95 7.60 -7.53
N ALA A 150 -19.43 7.74 -8.75
CA ALA A 150 -18.77 6.66 -9.46
C ALA A 150 -17.46 6.24 -8.80
N LEU A 151 -16.73 7.20 -8.22
CA LEU A 151 -15.52 6.91 -7.44
C LEU A 151 -15.83 5.98 -6.26
N LEU A 152 -16.91 6.25 -5.52
CA LEU A 152 -17.31 5.42 -4.39
C LEU A 152 -17.61 3.98 -4.83
N ARG A 153 -18.30 3.79 -5.96
CA ARG A 153 -18.56 2.43 -6.49
C ARG A 153 -17.27 1.69 -6.85
N ARG A 154 -16.31 2.37 -7.49
CA ARG A 154 -14.99 1.78 -7.79
C ARG A 154 -14.21 1.41 -6.54
N LEU A 155 -14.31 2.24 -5.49
CA LEU A 155 -13.70 1.96 -4.19
C LEU A 155 -14.33 0.74 -3.50
N GLU A 156 -15.65 0.57 -3.57
CA GLU A 156 -16.33 -0.63 -3.07
C GLU A 156 -16.01 -1.89 -3.89
N GLU A 157 -15.87 -1.76 -5.22
CA GLU A 157 -15.38 -2.85 -6.06
C GLU A 157 -13.96 -3.27 -5.69
N LEU A 158 -13.08 -2.30 -5.45
CA LEU A 158 -11.72 -2.54 -4.98
C LEU A 158 -11.71 -3.19 -3.59
N ARG A 159 -12.58 -2.75 -2.68
CA ARG A 159 -12.77 -3.37 -1.36
C ARG A 159 -13.14 -4.84 -1.48
N ALA A 160 -14.11 -5.17 -2.34
CA ALA A 160 -14.52 -6.56 -2.56
C ALA A 160 -13.36 -7.41 -3.10
N GLN A 161 -12.57 -6.87 -4.04
CA GLN A 161 -11.39 -7.55 -4.58
C GLN A 161 -10.31 -7.76 -3.51
N LEU A 162 -10.04 -6.77 -2.67
CA LEU A 162 -9.07 -6.87 -1.57
C LEU A 162 -9.47 -7.96 -0.58
N ARG A 163 -10.75 -7.98 -0.16
CA ARG A 163 -11.28 -9.01 0.74
C ARG A 163 -11.12 -10.41 0.17
N ALA A 164 -11.53 -10.61 -1.09
CA ALA A 164 -11.38 -11.89 -1.78
C ALA A 164 -9.90 -12.30 -1.92
N LEU A 165 -9.02 -11.34 -2.20
CA LEU A 165 -7.58 -11.57 -2.28
C LEU A 165 -7.02 -12.07 -0.93
N HIS A 166 -7.27 -11.33 0.17
CA HIS A 166 -6.79 -11.70 1.51
C HIS A 166 -7.30 -13.07 1.94
N GLU A 167 -8.58 -13.39 1.67
CA GLU A 167 -9.16 -14.70 1.94
C GLU A 167 -8.44 -15.80 1.14
N SER A 168 -8.33 -15.63 -0.17
CA SER A 168 -7.70 -16.62 -1.06
C SER A 168 -6.22 -16.86 -0.75
N GLU A 169 -5.47 -15.81 -0.41
CA GLU A 169 -4.07 -15.91 0.00
C GLU A 169 -3.93 -16.63 1.33
N ARG A 170 -4.78 -16.29 2.31
CA ARG A 170 -4.76 -16.97 3.61
C ARG A 170 -5.03 -18.46 3.45
N GLU A 171 -6.05 -18.84 2.70
CA GLU A 171 -6.34 -20.23 2.39
C GLU A 171 -5.16 -20.94 1.71
N HIS A 172 -4.58 -20.30 0.69
CA HIS A 172 -3.46 -20.84 -0.07
C HIS A 172 -2.24 -21.13 0.81
N TYR A 173 -1.81 -20.16 1.61
CA TYR A 173 -0.58 -20.29 2.40
C TYR A 173 -0.77 -21.18 3.64
N LEU A 174 -1.96 -21.22 4.24
CA LEU A 174 -2.27 -22.21 5.28
C LEU A 174 -2.28 -23.63 4.72
N GLU A 175 -2.79 -23.84 3.50
CA GLU A 175 -2.72 -25.14 2.84
C GLU A 175 -1.28 -25.56 2.54
N LEU A 176 -0.43 -24.64 2.06
CA LEU A 176 0.99 -24.91 1.88
C LEU A 176 1.68 -25.30 3.19
N GLN A 177 1.35 -24.62 4.28
CA GLN A 177 1.87 -24.95 5.61
C GLN A 177 1.47 -26.37 6.04
N ARG A 178 0.19 -26.74 5.91
CA ARG A 178 -0.30 -28.10 6.23
C ARG A 178 0.46 -29.18 5.46
N ARG A 179 0.66 -28.97 4.16
CA ARG A 179 1.41 -29.90 3.29
C ARG A 179 2.87 -30.05 3.70
N ARG A 180 3.50 -28.97 4.19
CA ARG A 180 4.88 -29.01 4.69
C ARG A 180 4.96 -29.82 5.97
N SER A 181 4.05 -29.60 6.92
CA SER A 181 4.03 -30.31 8.20
C SER A 181 3.80 -31.82 8.06
N GLN A 182 3.08 -32.27 7.02
CA GLN A 182 2.85 -33.70 6.74
C GLN A 182 4.06 -34.41 6.10
N ARG A 183 5.07 -33.67 5.64
CA ARG A 183 6.28 -34.21 4.98
C ARG A 183 7.48 -34.36 5.93
N THR A 184 7.39 -33.78 7.11
CA THR A 184 8.34 -33.88 8.23
C THR A 184 7.88 -34.89 9.26
#